data_AF-A0A2I0B6Q5-F1
#
_entry.id   AF-A0A2I0B6Q5-F1
#
_cell.length_a   1.000
_cell.length_b   1.000
_cell.length_c   1.000
_cell.angle_alpha   90.00
_cell.angle_beta   90.00
_cell.angle_gamma   90.00
#
_symmetry.space_group_name_H-M   'P 1'
#
loop_
_entity.id
_entity.type
_entity.pdbx_description
1 polymer ?
#
loop_
_entity_poly.entity_id
_entity_poly.type
_entity_poly.pdbx_seq_one_letter_code
_entity_poly.pdbx_strand_id
1 'polypeptide(L)'
;MKILKRYVRNRYRPEACIIENYVAEEVIEFCNEYLHNINPNGIPIDHTAIDKYGRGITSGKSHVVDINMLRQTHLYVLRNSVVMDSYIEEHKEQLRSENLLNARNEIWIQNKQIKKFIK
;
A
#
# COMPACT_ATOMS: atom_id res chain seq x y z
N MET A 1 9.29 -45.39 -25.11
CA MET A 1 8.71 -44.47 -26.12
C MET A 1 7.26 -44.00 -25.85
N LYS A 2 6.63 -44.27 -24.69
CA LYS A 2 5.26 -43.78 -24.42
C LYS A 2 5.18 -42.27 -24.15
N ILE A 3 6.24 -41.68 -23.60
CA ILE A 3 6.31 -40.27 -23.20
C ILE A 3 6.35 -39.36 -24.44
N LEU A 4 7.22 -39.64 -25.41
CA LEU A 4 7.37 -38.81 -26.62
C LEU A 4 6.10 -38.70 -27.46
N LYS A 5 5.23 -39.72 -27.43
CA LYS A 5 3.94 -39.69 -28.14
C LYS A 5 3.00 -38.59 -27.64
N ARG A 6 3.18 -38.10 -26.40
CA ARG A 6 2.39 -36.99 -25.85
C ARG A 6 2.76 -35.64 -26.47
N TYR A 7 3.97 -35.50 -27.00
CA TYR A 7 4.44 -34.26 -27.61
C TYR A 7 4.12 -34.14 -29.11
N VAL A 8 3.64 -35.21 -29.76
CA VAL A 8 3.30 -35.18 -31.19
C VAL A 8 1.90 -34.59 -31.38
N ARG A 9 1.81 -33.25 -31.43
CA ARG A 9 0.59 -32.51 -31.79
C ARG A 9 0.38 -32.40 -33.31
N ASN A 10 1.48 -32.33 -34.06
CA ASN A 10 1.49 -32.30 -35.51
C ASN A 10 2.16 -33.57 -36.06
N ARG A 11 1.37 -34.45 -36.70
CA ARG A 11 1.87 -35.70 -37.29
C ARG A 11 2.59 -35.52 -38.62
N TYR A 12 2.45 -34.38 -39.28
CA TYR A 12 3.16 -34.07 -40.53
C TYR A 12 4.65 -33.79 -40.30
N ARG A 13 5.04 -33.38 -39.08
CA ARG A 13 6.43 -33.16 -38.66
C ARG A 13 6.62 -33.61 -37.19
N PRO A 14 6.61 -34.93 -36.93
CA PRO A 14 6.53 -35.45 -35.57
C PRO A 14 7.77 -35.12 -34.73
N GLU A 15 8.97 -35.13 -35.32
CA GLU A 15 10.22 -34.84 -34.62
C GLU A 15 10.32 -33.37 -34.19
N ALA A 16 10.06 -32.44 -35.12
CA ALA A 16 10.01 -31.01 -34.81
C ALA A 16 8.95 -30.71 -33.74
N CYS A 17 7.78 -31.34 -33.84
CA CYS A 17 6.72 -31.15 -32.87
C CYS A 17 7.09 -31.68 -31.47
N ILE A 18 7.84 -32.79 -31.40
CA ILE A 18 8.35 -33.30 -30.12
C ILE A 18 9.32 -32.30 -29.50
N ILE A 19 10.28 -31.79 -30.28
CA ILE A 19 11.31 -30.85 -29.79
C ILE A 19 10.66 -29.56 -29.29
N GLU A 20 9.77 -28.96 -30.07
CA GLU A 20 9.09 -27.71 -29.72
C GLU A 20 8.30 -27.82 -28.42
N ASN A 21 7.50 -28.88 -28.26
CA ASN A 21 6.68 -29.04 -27.06
C ASN A 21 7.52 -29.42 -25.83
N TYR A 22 8.60 -30.18 -26.02
CA TYR A 22 9.51 -30.51 -24.92
C TYR A 22 10.24 -29.27 -24.43
N VAL A 23 10.79 -28.45 -25.33
CA VAL A 23 11.46 -27.18 -24.98
C VAL A 23 10.48 -26.23 -24.28
N ALA A 24 9.23 -26.15 -24.75
CA ALA A 24 8.22 -25.33 -24.08
C ALA A 24 7.92 -25.79 -22.66
N GLU A 25 7.85 -27.11 -22.42
CA GLU A 25 7.62 -27.66 -21.07
C GLU A 25 8.81 -27.37 -20.13
N GLU A 26 10.04 -27.62 -20.59
CA GLU A 26 11.26 -27.35 -19.83
C GLU A 26 11.42 -25.86 -19.49
N VAL A 27 11.11 -24.96 -20.43
CA VAL A 27 11.15 -23.51 -20.17
C VAL A 27 10.11 -23.11 -19.12
N ILE A 28 8.91 -23.68 -19.14
CA ILE A 28 7.87 -23.40 -18.13
C ILE A 28 8.30 -23.92 -16.77
N GLU A 29 8.85 -25.13 -16.69
CA GLU A 29 9.34 -25.73 -15.45
C GLU A 29 10.51 -24.91 -14.86
N PHE A 30 11.47 -24.52 -15.70
CA PHE A 30 12.56 -23.63 -15.33
C PHE A 30 12.06 -22.27 -14.86
N CYS A 31 11.14 -21.64 -15.60
CA CYS A 31 10.56 -20.34 -15.22
C CYS A 31 9.81 -20.42 -13.89
N ASN A 32 9.07 -21.51 -13.63
CA ASN A 32 8.40 -21.68 -12.35
C ASN A 32 9.42 -21.77 -11.21
N GLU A 33 10.44 -22.62 -11.33
CA GLU A 33 11.48 -22.75 -10.30
C GLU A 33 12.26 -21.44 -10.10
N TYR A 34 12.63 -20.77 -11.18
CA TYR A 34 13.35 -19.50 -11.13
C TYR A 34 12.51 -18.37 -10.52
N LEU A 35 11.24 -18.22 -10.92
CA LEU A 35 10.34 -17.20 -10.39
C LEU A 35 9.92 -17.50 -8.95
N HIS A 36 9.79 -18.76 -8.54
CA HIS A 36 9.53 -19.12 -7.15
C HIS A 36 10.70 -18.77 -6.22
N ASN A 37 11.94 -18.80 -6.73
CA ASN A 37 13.14 -18.48 -5.97
C ASN A 37 13.49 -16.98 -5.95
N ILE A 38 12.80 -16.15 -6.73
CA ILE A 38 12.95 -14.68 -6.67
C ILE A 38 11.94 -14.15 -5.66
N ASN A 39 12.43 -13.77 -4.47
CA ASN A 39 11.67 -12.90 -3.59
C ASN A 39 11.31 -11.62 -4.35
N PRO A 40 10.02 -11.26 -4.52
CA PRO A 40 9.59 -10.15 -5.36
C PRO A 40 9.72 -8.82 -4.59
N ASN A 41 10.92 -8.52 -4.09
CA ASN A 41 11.17 -7.28 -3.36
C ASN A 41 11.42 -6.09 -4.31
N GLY A 42 10.63 -5.93 -5.37
CA GLY A 42 10.72 -4.70 -6.18
C GLY A 42 10.09 -4.65 -7.56
N ILE A 43 9.43 -5.68 -8.08
CA ILE A 43 8.82 -5.63 -9.44
C ILE A 43 7.31 -5.88 -9.35
N PRO A 44 6.45 -4.95 -9.79
CA PRO A 44 5.02 -5.20 -9.91
C PRO A 44 4.79 -6.16 -11.07
N ILE A 45 4.26 -7.35 -10.77
CA ILE A 45 3.86 -8.32 -11.78
C ILE A 45 2.49 -7.89 -12.31
N ASP A 46 2.35 -7.75 -13.62
CA ASP A 46 1.09 -7.42 -14.29
C ASP A 46 0.03 -8.50 -14.00
N HIS A 47 -1.09 -8.07 -13.40
CA HIS A 47 -2.11 -8.91 -12.79
C HIS A 47 -3.22 -9.39 -13.75
N THR A 48 -2.98 -9.37 -15.07
CA THR A 48 -3.99 -9.82 -16.04
C THR A 48 -4.15 -11.34 -16.16
N ALA A 49 -3.31 -12.13 -15.49
CA ALA A 49 -3.45 -13.59 -15.41
C ALA A 49 -4.47 -13.99 -14.33
N ILE A 50 -5.73 -13.96 -14.74
CA ILE A 50 -6.95 -14.34 -14.02
C ILE A 50 -6.88 -15.80 -13.48
N ASP A 51 -7.22 -15.93 -12.20
CA ASP A 51 -7.88 -17.07 -11.53
C ASP A 51 -7.25 -18.48 -11.49
N LYS A 52 -6.24 -18.70 -10.62
CA LYS A 52 -5.99 -20.04 -10.04
C LYS A 52 -5.84 -20.13 -8.52
N TYR A 53 -5.70 -19.01 -7.81
CA TYR A 53 -5.55 -19.01 -6.34
C TYR A 53 -6.52 -18.04 -5.67
N GLY A 54 -7.81 -18.22 -5.98
CA GLY A 54 -8.93 -17.39 -5.54
C GLY A 54 -9.00 -17.14 -4.03
N ARG A 55 -8.25 -16.14 -3.58
CA ARG A 55 -8.71 -15.08 -2.69
C ARG A 55 -7.95 -13.84 -3.14
N GLY A 56 -8.55 -13.10 -4.08
CA GLY A 56 -8.08 -11.75 -4.37
C GLY A 56 -7.94 -10.99 -3.06
N ILE A 57 -6.90 -10.17 -2.94
CA ILE A 57 -6.83 -9.14 -1.92
C ILE A 57 -8.15 -8.38 -2.10
N THR A 58 -9.10 -8.62 -1.18
CA THR A 58 -10.43 -8.03 -1.24
C THR A 58 -10.22 -6.56 -1.50
N SER A 59 -10.77 -6.06 -2.62
CA SER A 59 -10.84 -4.64 -2.94
C SER A 59 -11.03 -3.90 -1.61
N GLY A 60 -10.01 -3.14 -1.21
CA GLY A 60 -9.92 -2.64 0.16
C GLY A 60 -11.24 -2.00 0.51
N LYS A 61 -11.90 -2.49 1.56
CA LYS A 61 -13.16 -1.88 2.00
C LYS A 61 -12.82 -0.46 2.41
N SER A 62 -13.19 0.50 1.56
CA SER A 62 -13.07 1.92 1.88
C SER A 62 -13.87 2.15 3.16
N HIS A 63 -13.16 2.33 4.26
CA HIS A 63 -13.77 2.81 5.49
C HIS A 63 -13.84 4.32 5.37
N VAL A 64 -15.06 4.83 5.35
CA VAL A 64 -15.29 6.25 5.58
C VAL A 64 -14.89 6.50 7.03
N VAL A 65 -13.71 7.08 7.23
CA VAL A 65 -13.24 7.49 8.55
C VAL A 65 -14.09 8.68 8.99
N ASP A 66 -14.66 8.60 10.20
CA ASP A 66 -15.38 9.74 10.78
C ASP A 66 -14.46 10.97 10.84
N ILE A 67 -14.99 12.13 10.44
CA ILE A 67 -14.25 13.39 10.39
C ILE A 67 -13.70 13.74 11.78
N ASN A 68 -14.43 13.41 12.86
CA ASN A 68 -13.93 13.69 14.21
C ASN A 68 -12.75 12.77 14.58
N MET A 69 -12.82 11.49 14.17
CA MET A 69 -11.71 10.55 14.35
C MET A 69 -10.48 11.01 13.58
N LEU A 70 -10.65 11.45 12.33
CA LEU A 70 -9.57 12.02 11.52
C LEU A 70 -8.93 13.25 12.19
N ARG A 71 -9.75 14.19 12.68
CA ARG A 71 -9.28 15.37 13.42
C ARG A 71 -8.50 15.01 14.68
N GLN A 72 -8.96 14.01 15.43
CA GLN A 72 -8.26 13.53 16.63
C GLN A 72 -6.91 12.90 16.27
N THR A 73 -6.84 12.10 15.20
CA THR A 73 -5.59 11.52 14.71
C THR A 73 -4.61 12.62 14.29
N HIS A 74 -5.07 13.62 13.54
CA HIS A 74 -4.22 14.76 13.16
C HIS A 74 -3.69 15.51 14.39
N LEU A 75 -4.55 15.80 15.37
CA LEU A 75 -4.12 16.42 16.63
C LEU A 75 -3.05 15.61 17.34
N TYR A 76 -3.24 14.29 17.42
CA TYR A 76 -2.30 13.41 18.07
C TYR A 76 -0.93 13.45 17.39
N VAL A 77 -0.90 13.34 16.05
CA VAL A 77 0.35 13.41 15.29
C VAL A 77 1.04 14.76 15.47
N LEU A 78 0.29 15.86 15.37
CA LEU A 78 0.84 17.21 15.49
C LEU A 78 1.43 17.45 16.88
N ARG A 79 0.77 16.98 17.94
CA ARG A 79 1.23 17.18 19.33
C ARG A 79 2.42 16.31 19.73
N ASN A 80 2.63 15.18 19.06
CA ASN A 80 3.77 14.29 19.32
C ASN A 80 4.96 14.56 18.39
N SER A 81 4.85 15.55 17.49
CA SER A 81 5.92 15.93 16.58
C SER A 81 6.75 17.06 17.18
N VAL A 82 8.03 16.78 17.44
CA VAL A 82 9.01 17.76 17.99
C VAL A 82 9.12 19.01 17.11
N VAL A 83 8.92 18.86 15.79
CA VAL A 83 8.99 19.98 14.84
C VAL A 83 7.81 20.95 15.02
N MET A 84 6.68 20.47 15.52
CA MET A 84 5.47 21.28 15.67
C MET A 84 5.43 22.08 16.97
N ASP A 85 6.28 21.76 17.94
CA ASP A 85 6.27 22.42 19.26
C ASP A 85 6.50 23.93 19.14
N SER A 86 7.42 24.37 18.28
CA SER A 86 7.67 25.80 18.04
C SER A 86 6.44 26.53 17.50
N TYR A 87 5.75 25.93 16.53
CA TYR A 87 4.55 26.50 15.92
C TYR A 87 3.36 26.50 16.87
N ILE A 88 3.27 25.47 17.73
CA ILE A 88 2.27 25.38 18.78
C ILE A 88 2.43 26.54 19.77
N GLU A 89 3.65 26.84 20.21
CA GLU A 89 3.92 27.95 21.12
C GLU A 89 3.69 29.31 20.45
N GLU A 90 4.15 29.51 19.22
CA GLU A 90 3.91 30.75 18.46
C GLU A 90 2.40 31.04 18.32
N HIS A 91 1.61 30.02 17.99
CA HIS A 91 0.15 30.18 17.88
C HIS A 91 -0.51 30.48 19.23
N LYS A 92 -0.01 29.94 20.36
CA LYS A 92 -0.50 30.32 21.70
C LYS A 92 -0.20 31.78 22.00
N GLU A 93 0.99 32.27 21.65
CA GLU A 93 1.37 33.68 21.83
C GLU A 93 0.53 34.62 20.96
N GLN A 94 0.24 34.24 19.73
CA GLN A 94 -0.69 34.95 18.87
C GLN A 94 -2.09 35.03 19.52
N LEU A 95 -2.60 33.91 20.06
CA LEU A 95 -3.91 33.90 20.73
C LEU A 95 -3.94 34.76 22.00
N ARG A 96 -2.84 34.81 22.76
CA ARG A 96 -2.67 35.71 23.91
C ARG A 96 -2.70 37.18 23.47
N SER A 97 -1.99 37.50 22.39
CA SER A 97 -1.93 38.86 21.82
C SER A 97 -3.29 39.34 21.29
N GLU A 98 -4.01 38.47 20.57
CA GLU A 98 -5.34 38.76 20.03
C GLU A 98 -6.43 38.88 21.12
N ASN A 99 -6.23 38.24 22.28
CA ASN A 99 -7.25 38.14 23.32
C ASN A 99 -6.69 38.54 24.70
N LEU A 100 -6.32 39.81 24.85
CA LEU A 100 -5.76 40.40 26.08
C LEU A 100 -6.56 40.06 27.36
N LEU A 101 -7.89 40.00 27.28
CA LEU A 101 -8.75 39.66 28.43
C LEU A 101 -8.58 38.20 28.91
N ASN A 102 -8.26 37.29 27.99
CA ASN A 102 -8.07 35.87 28.27
C ASN A 102 -6.60 35.44 28.21
N ALA A 103 -5.67 36.39 28.04
CA ALA A 103 -4.24 36.11 27.85
C ALA A 103 -3.60 35.38 29.05
N ARG A 104 -4.17 35.52 30.25
CA ARG A 104 -3.73 34.80 31.46
C ARG A 104 -4.50 33.50 31.71
N ASN A 105 -5.54 33.22 30.93
CA ASN A 105 -6.38 32.04 31.11
C ASN A 105 -5.86 30.90 30.24
N GLU A 106 -4.95 30.10 30.80
CA GLU A 106 -4.34 28.96 30.11
C GLU A 106 -5.37 27.96 29.59
N ILE A 107 -6.41 27.65 30.38
CA ILE A 107 -7.46 26.71 29.96
C ILE A 107 -8.19 27.22 28.72
N TRP A 108 -8.47 28.53 28.68
CA TRP A 108 -9.10 29.16 27.53
C TRP A 108 -8.20 29.13 26.31
N ILE A 109 -6.91 29.44 26.47
CA ILE A 109 -5.92 29.44 25.39
C ILE A 109 -5.78 28.05 24.79
N GLN A 110 -5.61 27.01 25.62
CA GLN A 110 -5.51 25.62 25.15
C GLN A 110 -6.76 25.19 24.36
N ASN A 111 -7.96 25.47 24.90
CA ASN A 111 -9.21 25.12 24.23
C ASN A 111 -9.40 25.88 22.90
N LYS A 112 -9.00 27.16 22.86
CA LYS A 112 -9.06 28.00 21.66
C LYS A 112 -8.06 27.52 20.61
N GLN A 113 -6.84 27.17 21.03
CA GLN A 113 -5.78 26.65 20.20
C GLN A 113 -6.21 25.35 19.52
N ILE A 114 -6.68 24.36 20.29
CA ILE A 114 -7.17 23.07 19.75
C ILE A 114 -8.28 23.30 18.72
N LYS A 115 -9.21 24.23 18.97
CA LYS A 115 -10.31 24.52 18.04
C LYS A 115 -9.88 25.21 16.76
N LYS A 116 -8.92 26.14 16.83
CA LYS A 116 -8.48 26.94 15.67
C LYS A 116 -7.39 26.26 14.85
N PHE A 117 -6.52 25.47 15.47
CA PHE A 117 -5.33 24.91 14.81
C PHE A 117 -5.65 23.77 13.82
N ILE A 118 -6.84 23.17 13.90
CA ILE A 118 -7.27 22.04 13.05
C ILE A 118 -8.20 22.51 11.90
N LYS A 119 -8.58 23.79 11.88
CA LYS A 119 -9.56 24.33 10.93
C LYS A 119 -8.84 24.99 9.76
#